data_AF-A0A9E2U7S7-F1
#
_entry.id   AF-A0A9E2U7S7-F1
#
_cell.length_a   1.000
_cell.length_b   1.000
_cell.length_c   1.000
_cell.angle_alpha   90.00
_cell.angle_beta   90.00
_cell.angle_gamma   90.00
#
_symmetry.space_group_name_H-M   'P 1'
#
loop_
_entity.id
_entity.type
_entity.pdbx_description
1 polymer ?
#
loop_
_entity_poly.entity_id
_entity_poly.type
_entity_poly.pdbx_seq_one_letter_code
_entity_poly.pdbx_strand_id
1 'polypeptide(L)'
;MSRLRALEGIRVVDFSWVRTGPWTTRWLGAFVAEILKIERPENERGRLPSTTTPQNVEVNLNTSGYFNDIKLNKKSPHAQCAHRQRPGDRQPDIVYASMSGYGHTGGITIARRSFRLPSQCPD
;
A
#
# COMPACT_ATOMS: atom_id res chain seq x y z
N MET A 1 -10.93 2.44 31.55
CA MET A 1 -10.84 3.28 30.34
C MET A 1 -11.23 2.43 29.13
N SER A 2 -12.26 2.81 28.38
CA SER A 2 -12.58 2.15 27.11
C SER A 2 -11.46 2.40 26.12
N ARG A 3 -10.87 1.33 25.57
CA ARG A 3 -9.86 1.43 24.51
C ARG A 3 -10.53 2.06 23.30
N LEU A 4 -10.08 3.23 22.86
CA LEU A 4 -10.64 3.91 21.69
C LEU A 4 -10.31 3.10 20.42
N ARG A 5 -11.35 2.59 19.74
CA ARG A 5 -11.24 1.85 18.47
C ARG A 5 -11.85 2.70 17.36
N ALA A 6 -11.19 3.83 17.08
CA ALA A 6 -11.78 4.92 16.29
C ALA A 6 -12.16 4.54 14.85
N LEU A 7 -11.46 3.56 14.25
CA LEU A 7 -11.71 3.09 12.88
C LEU A 7 -12.13 1.62 12.83
N GLU A 8 -12.67 1.07 13.93
CA GLU A 8 -13.22 -0.29 13.92
C GLU A 8 -14.33 -0.43 12.86
N GLY A 9 -14.29 -1.52 12.10
CA GLY A 9 -15.23 -1.78 11.00
C GLY A 9 -14.88 -1.11 9.67
N ILE A 10 -13.90 -0.19 9.64
CA ILE A 10 -13.42 0.41 8.40
C ILE A 10 -12.41 -0.52 7.71
N ARG A 11 -12.62 -0.77 6.42
CA ARG A 11 -11.70 -1.52 5.55
C ARG A 11 -10.97 -0.58 4.60
N VAL A 12 -9.65 -0.72 4.52
CA VAL A 12 -8.78 0.08 3.67
C VAL A 12 -8.01 -0.85 2.74
N VAL A 13 -8.07 -0.57 1.43
CA VAL A 13 -7.25 -1.26 0.44
C VAL A 13 -6.07 -0.36 0.08
N ASP A 14 -4.85 -0.81 0.38
CA ASP A 14 -3.62 -0.05 0.24
C ASP A 14 -2.82 -0.52 -1.00
N PHE A 15 -2.81 0.30 -2.05
CA PHE A 15 -2.01 0.11 -3.27
C PHE A 15 -0.72 0.95 -3.30
N SER A 16 -0.43 1.68 -2.23
CA SER A 16 0.72 2.59 -2.19
C SER A 16 2.06 1.85 -2.07
N TRP A 17 3.17 2.54 -2.27
CA TRP A 17 4.51 1.96 -2.18
C TRP A 17 5.50 2.96 -1.60
N VAL A 18 6.73 2.49 -1.35
CA VAL A 18 7.85 3.28 -0.83
C VAL A 18 7.60 3.68 0.64
N ARG A 19 7.02 4.84 0.93
CA ARG A 19 6.96 5.35 2.31
C ARG A 19 5.68 6.06 2.68
N THR A 20 5.29 7.10 1.94
CA THR A 20 4.23 8.01 2.41
C THR A 20 2.88 7.30 2.58
N GLY A 21 2.41 6.59 1.56
CA GLY A 21 1.16 5.84 1.66
C GLY A 21 1.22 4.69 2.67
N PRO A 22 2.29 3.86 2.68
CA PRO A 22 2.40 2.82 3.69
C PRO A 22 2.42 3.36 5.13
N TRP A 23 3.03 4.53 5.35
CA TRP A 23 3.07 5.16 6.66
C TRP A 23 1.72 5.74 7.08
N THR A 24 0.95 6.29 6.14
CA THR A 24 -0.43 6.73 6.40
C THR A 24 -1.30 5.55 6.84
N THR A 25 -1.29 4.44 6.10
CA THR A 25 -2.16 3.29 6.42
C THR A 25 -1.71 2.54 7.67
N ARG A 26 -0.45 2.66 8.10
CA ARG A 26 0.00 2.21 9.43
C ARG A 26 -0.77 2.90 10.55
N TRP A 27 -0.94 4.22 10.49
CA TRP A 27 -1.70 4.97 11.50
C TRP A 27 -3.18 4.58 11.49
N LEU A 28 -3.76 4.36 10.30
CA LEU A 28 -5.13 3.85 10.20
C LEU A 28 -5.27 2.47 10.87
N GLY A 29 -4.32 1.57 10.65
CA GLY A 29 -4.28 0.27 11.32
C GLY A 29 -4.08 0.39 12.84
N ALA A 30 -3.29 1.35 13.31
CA ALA A 30 -3.14 1.64 14.74
C ALA A 30 -4.46 2.10 15.39
N PHE A 31 -5.34 2.73 14.62
CA PHE A 31 -6.70 3.08 15.02
C PHE A 31 -7.75 1.98 14.76
N VAL A 32 -7.29 0.73 14.53
CA VAL A 32 -8.12 -0.48 14.39
C VAL A 32 -8.88 -0.57 13.06
N ALA A 33 -8.42 0.12 12.01
CA ALA A 33 -8.90 -0.16 10.66
C ALA A 33 -8.30 -1.48 10.14
N GLU A 34 -9.08 -2.22 9.34
CA GLU A 34 -8.57 -3.39 8.62
C GLU A 34 -7.85 -2.94 7.34
N ILE A 35 -6.53 -3.17 7.28
CA ILE A 35 -5.71 -2.77 6.15
C ILE A 35 -5.35 -4.00 5.29
N LEU A 36 -5.82 -4.00 4.05
CA LEU A 36 -5.49 -4.97 3.01
C LEU A 36 -4.42 -4.38 2.09
N LYS A 37 -3.18 -4.84 2.24
CA LYS A 37 -2.04 -4.39 1.46
C LYS A 37 -1.92 -5.20 0.17
N ILE A 38 -2.18 -4.56 -0.96
CA ILE A 38 -2.07 -5.19 -2.28
C ILE A 38 -0.69 -4.93 -2.84
N GLU A 39 0.09 -5.98 -3.02
CA GLU A 39 1.47 -5.92 -3.50
C GLU A 39 1.63 -6.77 -4.74
N ARG A 40 2.53 -6.34 -5.64
CA ARG A 40 2.98 -7.21 -6.72
C ARG A 40 3.81 -8.33 -6.11
N PRO A 41 3.69 -9.57 -6.63
CA PRO A 41 4.44 -10.73 -6.12
C PRO A 41 5.96 -10.53 -6.22
N GLU A 42 6.41 -9.72 -7.17
CA GLU A 42 7.82 -9.50 -7.46
C GLU A 42 8.17 -8.01 -7.31
N ASN A 43 9.29 -7.70 -6.64
CA ASN A 43 9.96 -6.39 -6.68
C ASN A 43 9.25 -5.18 -6.02
N GLU A 44 8.56 -5.38 -4.90
CA GLU A 44 8.05 -4.24 -4.12
C GLU A 44 9.22 -3.42 -3.52
N ARG A 45 9.25 -2.10 -3.83
CA ARG A 45 10.25 -1.14 -3.31
C ARG A 45 10.04 -0.95 -1.81
N GLY A 46 10.64 -1.84 -1.03
CA GLY A 46 10.50 -1.96 0.42
C GLY A 46 10.84 -3.37 0.93
N ARG A 47 10.80 -4.38 0.03
CA ARG A 47 11.29 -5.75 0.26
C ARG A 47 12.79 -5.93 -0.01
N LEU A 48 13.49 -4.87 -0.45
CA LEU A 48 14.94 -4.93 -0.61
C LEU A 48 15.58 -5.12 0.78
N PRO A 49 16.34 -6.20 0.98
CA PRO A 49 17.05 -6.37 2.22
C PRO A 49 18.16 -5.31 2.36
N SER A 50 18.47 -4.94 3.60
CA SER A 50 19.77 -4.38 4.00
C SER A 50 20.11 -2.89 3.72
N THR A 51 19.33 -1.96 4.26
CA THR A 51 19.92 -0.70 4.79
C THR A 51 19.62 -0.44 6.26
N THR A 52 18.64 -1.14 6.84
CA THR A 52 18.15 -0.92 8.22
C THR A 52 18.23 -2.16 9.10
N THR A 53 18.83 -3.25 8.59
CA THR A 53 19.09 -4.45 9.39
C THR A 53 20.28 -4.17 10.34
N PRO A 54 20.16 -4.48 11.64
CA PRO A 54 21.28 -4.32 12.57
C PRO A 54 22.52 -5.11 12.15
N GLN A 55 23.70 -4.60 12.52
CA GLN A 55 24.96 -5.32 12.32
C GLN A 55 24.90 -6.67 13.05
N ASN A 56 25.46 -7.71 12.43
CA ASN A 56 25.48 -9.09 12.95
C ASN A 56 24.11 -9.80 13.02
N VAL A 57 23.09 -9.31 12.34
CA VAL A 57 21.80 -9.99 12.19
C VAL A 57 21.63 -10.45 10.75
N GLU A 58 21.20 -11.69 10.55
CA GLU A 58 20.92 -12.23 9.22
C GLU A 58 19.91 -11.33 8.49
N VAL A 59 20.25 -11.01 7.25
CA VAL A 59 19.46 -10.12 6.41
C VAL A 59 18.26 -10.89 5.85
N ASN A 60 17.07 -10.57 6.38
CA ASN A 60 15.79 -11.11 5.92
C ASN A 60 14.66 -10.08 6.10
N LEU A 61 13.43 -10.41 5.68
CA LEU A 61 12.30 -9.48 5.75
C LEU A 61 11.93 -9.11 7.20
N ASN A 62 12.01 -10.06 8.12
CA ASN A 62 11.68 -9.85 9.53
C ASN A 62 12.75 -9.04 10.26
N THR A 63 13.97 -8.98 9.72
CA THR A 63 15.09 -8.20 10.28
C THR A 63 15.29 -6.87 9.57
N SER A 64 14.47 -6.54 8.56
CA SER A 64 14.47 -5.24 7.90
C SER A 64 13.63 -4.23 8.69
N GLY A 65 14.29 -3.29 9.36
CA GLY A 65 13.61 -2.21 10.10
C GLY A 65 12.67 -1.39 9.21
N TYR A 66 13.08 -1.12 7.97
CA TYR A 66 12.27 -0.40 6.99
C TYR A 66 11.00 -1.16 6.60
N PHE A 67 11.12 -2.46 6.29
CA PHE A 67 9.98 -3.30 5.91
C PHE A 67 8.98 -3.40 7.06
N ASN A 68 9.47 -3.64 8.28
CA ASN A 68 8.63 -3.75 9.47
C ASN A 68 7.94 -2.42 9.82
N ASP A 69 8.63 -1.29 9.67
CA ASP A 69 8.08 0.04 9.96
C ASP A 69 6.90 0.38 9.05
N ILE A 70 7.03 0.13 7.74
CA ILE A 70 6.03 0.55 6.75
C ILE A 70 4.87 -0.45 6.56
N LYS A 71 5.00 -1.69 7.07
CA LYS A 71 3.98 -2.76 6.91
C LYS A 71 3.31 -3.20 8.20
N LEU A 72 3.64 -2.56 9.32
CA LEU A 72 3.00 -2.82 10.60
C LEU A 72 1.46 -2.71 10.49
N ASN A 73 0.75 -3.65 11.12
CA ASN A 73 -0.72 -3.76 11.19
C ASN A 73 -1.45 -4.06 9.87
N LYS A 74 -0.76 -4.60 8.86
CA LYS A 74 -1.37 -4.88 7.54
C LYS A 74 -1.45 -6.38 7.26
N LYS A 75 -2.53 -6.79 6.62
CA LYS A 75 -2.66 -8.12 6.01
C LYS A 75 -2.21 -8.00 4.55
N SER A 76 -1.35 -8.91 4.08
CA SER A 76 -0.88 -8.93 2.69
C SER A 76 -1.46 -10.15 1.96
N PRO A 77 -2.65 -10.03 1.34
CA PRO A 77 -3.07 -11.01 0.36
C PRO A 77 -2.20 -10.86 -0.89
N HIS A 78 -1.64 -11.96 -1.39
CA HIS A 78 -1.08 -12.01 -2.74
C HIS A 78 -2.24 -11.91 -3.73
N ALA A 79 -2.49 -10.72 -4.27
CA ALA A 79 -3.55 -10.49 -5.23
C ALA A 79 -3.04 -9.60 -6.37
N GLN A 80 -2.74 -10.22 -7.51
CA GLN A 80 -2.51 -9.52 -8.77
C GLN A 80 -3.81 -9.60 -9.58
N CYS A 81 -4.79 -8.73 -9.30
CA CYS A 81 -5.99 -8.60 -10.13
C CYS A 81 -6.17 -7.14 -10.52
N ALA A 82 -6.00 -6.83 -11.80
CA ALA A 82 -6.46 -5.56 -12.35
C ALA A 82 -7.99 -5.62 -12.48
N HIS A 83 -8.71 -5.10 -11.48
CA HIS A 83 -10.14 -4.91 -11.64
C HIS A 83 -10.38 -3.75 -12.62
N ARG A 84 -10.85 -4.07 -13.83
CA ARG A 84 -11.34 -3.09 -14.79
C ARG A 84 -12.70 -2.59 -14.32
N GLN A 85 -12.73 -1.46 -13.62
CA GLN A 85 -13.99 -0.77 -13.33
C GLN A 85 -14.66 -0.39 -14.67
N ARG A 86 -15.91 -0.81 -14.85
CA ARG A 86 -16.73 -0.35 -15.98
C ARG A 86 -17.09 1.12 -15.75
N PRO A 87 -17.06 1.98 -16.78
CA PRO A 87 -17.52 3.36 -16.64
C PRO A 87 -19.01 3.35 -16.24
N GLY A 88 -19.31 3.60 -14.97
CA GLY A 88 -20.68 3.59 -14.44
C GLY A 88 -20.82 3.09 -13.00
N ASP A 89 -19.95 2.19 -12.55
CA ASP A 89 -20.02 1.61 -11.19
C ASP A 89 -19.33 2.52 -10.16
N ARG A 90 -19.90 3.70 -9.90
CA ARG A 90 -19.47 4.51 -8.74
C ARG A 90 -20.13 3.91 -7.50
N GLN A 91 -19.34 3.27 -6.65
CA GLN A 91 -19.76 2.97 -5.29
C GLN A 91 -19.63 4.28 -4.48
N PRO A 92 -20.74 4.94 -4.08
CA PRO A 92 -20.68 6.24 -3.42
C PRO A 92 -20.05 6.17 -2.02
N ASP A 93 -19.99 4.99 -1.41
CA ASP A 93 -19.42 4.78 -0.07
C ASP A 93 -17.89 4.60 -0.07
N ILE A 94 -17.25 4.62 -1.24
CA ILE A 94 -15.78 4.51 -1.34
C ILE A 94 -15.15 5.89 -1.22
N VAL A 95 -14.37 6.08 -0.16
CA VAL A 95 -13.43 7.20 -0.06
C VAL A 95 -12.16 6.85 -0.82
N TYR A 96 -11.88 7.59 -1.91
CA TYR A 96 -10.64 7.47 -2.67
C TYR A 96 -9.62 8.51 -2.22
N ALA A 97 -8.48 8.05 -1.73
CA ALA A 97 -7.34 8.89 -1.37
C ALA A 97 -6.15 8.60 -2.30
N SER A 98 -5.54 9.66 -2.84
CA SER A 98 -4.38 9.56 -3.71
C SER A 98 -3.26 10.47 -3.25
N MET A 99 -2.02 10.01 -3.41
CA MET A 99 -0.83 10.70 -2.95
C MET A 99 0.18 10.79 -4.09
N SER A 100 0.61 12.01 -4.41
CA SER A 100 1.66 12.27 -5.39
C SER A 100 2.55 13.43 -4.90
N GLY A 101 3.77 13.53 -5.44
CA GLY A 101 4.70 14.60 -5.06
C GLY A 101 4.22 16.01 -5.46
N TYR A 102 3.37 16.13 -6.47
CA TYR A 102 2.96 17.42 -7.06
C TYR A 102 1.44 17.59 -7.17
N GLY A 103 0.65 16.72 -6.54
CA GLY A 103 -0.80 16.68 -6.71
C GLY A 103 -1.24 16.05 -8.04
N HIS A 104 -2.54 16.16 -8.30
CA HIS A 104 -3.19 15.63 -9.51
C HIS A 104 -3.67 16.75 -10.46
N THR A 105 -3.24 17.98 -10.20
CA THR A 105 -3.66 19.18 -10.92
C THR A 105 -2.44 20.04 -11.29
N GLY A 106 -2.57 20.89 -12.30
CA GLY A 106 -1.50 21.80 -12.73
C GLY A 106 -0.45 21.18 -13.68
N GLY A 107 0.37 22.05 -14.29
CA GLY A 107 1.27 21.70 -15.41
C GLY A 107 2.45 20.80 -15.06
N ILE A 108 2.80 20.65 -13.78
CA ILE A 108 3.91 19.81 -13.30
C ILE A 108 3.47 18.34 -13.13
N THR A 109 2.16 18.07 -13.12
CA THR A 109 1.57 16.74 -12.82
C THR A 109 1.87 15.67 -13.90
N ILE A 110 2.40 16.03 -15.07
CA ILE A 110 2.54 15.12 -16.21
C ILE A 110 4.00 14.77 -16.51
N ALA A 111 4.43 13.63 -15.96
CA ALA A 111 5.19 12.66 -16.73
C ALA A 111 4.31 11.40 -16.85
N ARG A 112 3.53 11.32 -17.93
CA ARG A 112 2.72 10.12 -18.25
C ARG A 112 3.65 8.92 -18.37
N ARG A 113 3.79 8.14 -17.31
CA ARG A 113 4.25 6.75 -17.43
C ARG A 113 3.05 5.95 -17.92
N SER A 114 2.86 5.91 -19.23
CA SER A 114 1.97 4.98 -19.90
C SER A 114 2.52 3.57 -19.68
N PHE A 115 2.18 2.95 -18.54
CA PHE A 115 2.52 1.55 -18.35
C PHE A 115 1.51 0.74 -19.16
N ARG A 116 1.96 0.17 -20.28
CA ARG A 116 1.22 -0.90 -20.95
C ARG A 116 1.14 -2.04 -19.94
N LEU A 117 -0.06 -2.32 -19.43
CA LEU A 117 -0.27 -3.47 -18.56
C LEU A 117 0.10 -4.73 -19.35
N PRO A 118 0.95 -5.64 -18.82
CA PRO A 118 1.11 -6.96 -19.41
C PRO A 118 -0.25 -7.65 -19.41
N SER A 119 -0.66 -8.12 -20.59
CA SER A 119 -2.01 -8.60 -20.91
C SER A 119 -2.25 -10.06 -20.55
N GLN A 120 -1.60 -10.60 -19.51
CA GLN A 120 -1.63 -12.04 -19.27
C GLN A 120 -1.68 -12.30 -17.75
N CYS A 121 -2.85 -12.68 -17.24
CA CYS A 121 -2.94 -13.57 -16.09
C CYS A 121 -3.13 -14.97 -16.68
N PRO A 122 -2.25 -15.95 -16.41
CA PRO A 122 -2.55 -17.34 -16.69
C PRO A 122 -3.66 -17.83 -15.73
N ASP A 123 -4.45 -18.78 -16.23
CA ASP A 123 -5.64 -19.36 -15.59
C ASP A 123 -5.42 -19.85 -14.14
#